data_AF-A0A8S1JDA3-F1
#
_entry.id   AF-A0A8S1JDA3-F1
#
_cell.length_a   1.000
_cell.length_b   1.000
_cell.length_c   1.000
_cell.angle_alpha   90.00
_cell.angle_beta   90.00
_cell.angle_gamma   90.00
#
_symmetry.space_group_name_H-M   'P 1'
#
loop_
_entity.id
_entity.type
_entity.pdbx_description
1 polymer ?
#
loop_
_entity_poly.entity_id
_entity_poly.type
_entity_poly.pdbx_seq_one_letter_code
_entity_poly.pdbx_strand_id
1 'polypeptide(L)'
;MVYLNDDFEGGATNFLKDVAPLQSNEERRPRATPDQIRHKVMPEAGTAIIFNHRLLHEGETVTAGVKYMLRSDVMYTRVVGEDMDPNDRDALLLFRNAQAAEAEGEMGTAASLYRRAFKMSPRLAEAYGDDSS
;
A
#
# COMPACT_ATOMS: atom_id res chain seq x y z
N MET A 1 11.01 -4.41 -4.41
CA MET A 1 10.92 -5.37 -5.54
C MET A 1 12.30 -5.48 -6.18
N VAL A 2 12.79 -6.67 -6.47
CA VAL A 2 14.16 -6.94 -6.97
C VAL A 2 14.09 -7.67 -8.31
N TYR A 3 14.87 -7.25 -9.29
CA TYR A 3 14.97 -7.90 -10.60
C TYR A 3 16.15 -8.89 -10.63
N LEU A 4 15.88 -10.13 -11.03
CA LEU A 4 16.87 -11.20 -11.01
C LEU A 4 17.57 -11.42 -12.36
N ASN A 5 17.02 -10.88 -13.44
CA ASN A 5 17.57 -10.94 -14.79
C ASN A 5 17.06 -9.75 -15.64
N ASP A 6 17.64 -9.60 -16.84
CA ASP A 6 17.33 -8.56 -17.82
C ASP A 6 17.45 -9.04 -19.29
N ASP A 7 17.61 -10.35 -19.50
CA ASP A 7 17.63 -11.01 -20.82
C ASP A 7 16.22 -11.28 -21.37
N PHE A 8 15.40 -10.23 -21.47
CA PHE A 8 14.05 -10.28 -22.03
C PHE A 8 13.64 -8.97 -22.71
N GLU A 9 12.59 -9.02 -23.54
CA GLU A 9 12.00 -7.84 -24.18
C GLU A 9 10.69 -7.42 -23.49
N GLY A 10 10.48 -6.11 -23.36
CA GLY A 10 9.35 -5.53 -22.65
C GLY A 10 9.51 -5.64 -21.13
N GLY A 11 8.44 -5.97 -20.42
CA GLY A 11 8.51 -6.28 -18.99
C GLY A 11 8.85 -5.10 -18.07
N ALA A 12 8.71 -3.85 -18.49
CA ALA A 12 8.87 -2.71 -17.60
C ALA A 12 7.89 -2.73 -16.41
N THR A 13 8.26 -2.04 -15.34
CA THR A 13 7.31 -1.65 -14.29
C THR A 13 6.82 -0.24 -14.56
N ASN A 14 5.53 -0.12 -14.85
CA ASN A 14 4.87 1.14 -15.14
C ASN A 14 4.22 1.67 -13.85
N PHE A 15 4.48 2.92 -13.51
CA PHE A 15 3.76 3.67 -12.48
C PHE A 15 2.75 4.57 -13.15
N LEU A 16 1.50 4.51 -12.69
CA LEU A 16 0.35 5.13 -13.35
C LEU A 16 -0.01 6.47 -12.71
N LYS A 17 -0.74 7.30 -13.46
CA LYS A 17 -1.41 8.50 -12.94
C LYS A 17 -2.67 8.08 -12.18
N ASP A 18 -2.99 8.75 -11.08
CA ASP A 18 -4.10 8.40 -10.16
C ASP A 18 -5.52 8.47 -10.76
N VAL A 19 -5.69 8.84 -12.04
CA VAL A 19 -6.96 9.34 -12.61
C VAL A 19 -7.51 8.53 -13.78
N ALA A 20 -7.01 7.33 -14.04
CA ALA A 20 -7.45 6.61 -15.24
C ALA A 20 -8.36 5.42 -14.92
N PRO A 21 -9.65 5.44 -15.31
CA PRO A 21 -10.47 4.24 -15.27
C PRO A 21 -9.82 3.21 -16.18
N LEU A 22 -9.39 2.09 -15.58
CA LEU A 22 -8.89 0.93 -16.29
C LEU A 22 -10.01 0.45 -17.22
N GLN A 23 -9.85 0.61 -18.53
CA GLN A 23 -10.85 0.15 -19.49
C GLN A 23 -10.94 -1.38 -19.44
N SER A 24 -12.00 -1.90 -18.83
CA SER A 24 -12.28 -3.33 -18.77
C SER A 24 -12.71 -3.82 -20.14
N ASN A 25 -11.81 -4.45 -20.89
CA ASN A 25 -12.23 -5.38 -21.93
C ASN A 25 -12.36 -6.77 -21.29
N GLU A 26 -13.53 -7.40 -21.48
CA GLU A 26 -14.04 -8.57 -20.74
C GLU A 26 -13.15 -9.84 -20.74
N GLU A 27 -11.97 -9.83 -21.37
CA GLU A 27 -11.12 -11.02 -21.51
C GLU A 27 -9.65 -10.82 -21.09
N ARG A 28 -9.21 -9.60 -20.73
CA ARG A 28 -7.83 -9.34 -20.32
C ARG A 28 -7.77 -8.37 -19.16
N ARG A 29 -6.81 -8.57 -18.24
CA ARG A 29 -6.49 -7.56 -17.23
C ARG A 29 -6.27 -6.22 -17.94
N PRO A 30 -7.02 -5.16 -17.58
CA PRO A 30 -6.88 -3.87 -18.23
C PRO A 30 -5.45 -3.37 -18.06
N ARG A 31 -4.84 -2.89 -19.14
CA ARG A 31 -3.47 -2.38 -19.18
C ARG A 31 -3.47 -0.88 -19.33
N ALA A 32 -2.46 -0.23 -18.79
CA ALA A 32 -2.29 1.20 -18.96
C ALA A 32 -1.99 1.55 -20.44
N THR A 33 -2.67 2.58 -20.95
CA THR A 33 -2.26 3.24 -22.19
C THR A 33 -1.03 4.11 -21.94
N PRO A 34 -0.22 4.43 -22.97
CA PRO A 34 0.97 5.27 -22.81
C PRO A 34 0.71 6.59 -22.07
N ASP A 35 -0.45 7.22 -22.30
CA ASP A 35 -0.84 8.48 -21.63
C ASP A 35 -1.13 8.33 -20.13
N GLN A 36 -1.43 7.11 -19.67
CA GLN A 36 -1.70 6.80 -18.27
C GLN A 36 -0.41 6.52 -17.49
N ILE A 37 0.71 6.27 -18.18
CA ILE A 37 2.00 5.98 -17.55
C ILE A 37 2.66 7.30 -17.13
N ARG A 38 2.89 7.45 -15.82
CA ARG A 38 3.64 8.57 -15.23
C ARG A 38 5.14 8.30 -15.28
N HIS A 39 5.55 7.08 -15.02
CA HIS A 39 6.96 6.69 -14.98
C HIS A 39 7.12 5.22 -15.39
N LYS A 40 8.20 4.90 -16.09
CA LYS A 40 8.52 3.55 -16.54
C LYS A 40 9.91 3.18 -16.05
N VAL A 41 10.03 2.02 -15.40
CA VAL A 41 11.31 1.46 -14.95
C VAL A 41 11.59 0.19 -15.74
N MET A 42 12.69 0.18 -16.50
CA MET A 42 13.20 -1.02 -17.15
C MET A 42 13.96 -1.87 -16.13
N PRO A 43 13.69 -3.18 -16.05
CA PRO A 43 14.45 -4.08 -15.18
C PRO A 43 15.91 -4.18 -15.61
N GLU A 44 16.80 -4.07 -14.64
CA GLU A 44 18.24 -4.35 -14.78
C GLU A 44 18.60 -5.39 -13.72
N ALA A 45 19.33 -6.44 -14.10
CA ALA A 45 19.62 -7.55 -13.21
C ALA A 45 20.37 -7.08 -11.94
N GLY A 46 19.90 -7.50 -10.78
CA GLY A 46 20.49 -7.11 -9.48
C GLY A 46 19.99 -5.78 -8.92
N THR A 47 19.18 -5.02 -9.66
CA THR A 47 18.59 -3.77 -9.15
C THR A 47 17.31 -4.02 -8.35
N ALA A 48 17.00 -3.06 -7.48
CA ALA A 48 15.78 -3.07 -6.69
C ALA A 48 15.07 -1.72 -6.77
N ILE A 49 13.74 -1.76 -6.83
CA ILE A 49 12.90 -0.58 -6.66
C ILE A 49 12.15 -0.64 -5.33
N ILE A 50 12.07 0.52 -4.68
CA ILE A 50 11.34 0.77 -3.44
C ILE A 50 10.33 1.87 -3.76
N PHE A 51 9.06 1.60 -3.47
CA PHE A 51 7.98 2.54 -3.74
C PHE A 51 6.85 2.31 -2.74
N ASN A 52 6.04 3.35 -2.50
CA ASN A 52 4.88 3.24 -1.62
C ASN A 52 3.85 2.30 -2.24
N HIS A 53 3.36 1.30 -1.48
CA HIS A 53 2.39 0.31 -1.94
C HIS A 53 1.09 0.93 -2.50
N ARG A 54 0.76 2.18 -2.12
CA ARG A 54 -0.39 2.93 -2.62
C ARG A 54 -0.22 3.48 -4.03
N LEU A 55 1.01 3.53 -4.57
CA LEU A 55 1.24 3.97 -5.94
C LEU A 55 0.68 2.94 -6.92
N LEU A 56 -0.19 3.38 -7.82
CA LEU A 56 -0.71 2.53 -8.89
C LEU A 56 0.44 2.09 -9.81
N HIS A 57 0.58 0.79 -10.00
CA HIS A 57 1.63 0.22 -10.83
C HIS A 57 1.20 -1.08 -11.50
N GLU A 58 1.80 -1.38 -12.64
CA GLU A 58 1.59 -2.64 -13.38
C GLU A 58 2.91 -3.18 -13.95
N GLY A 59 2.90 -4.47 -14.33
CA GLY A 59 3.93 -5.08 -15.15
C GLY A 59 3.55 -5.04 -16.63
N GLU A 60 4.40 -4.40 -17.45
CA GLU A 60 4.31 -4.49 -18.91
C GLU A 60 4.48 -5.95 -19.36
N THR A 61 3.86 -6.30 -20.50
CA THR A 61 4.01 -7.62 -21.11
C THR A 61 5.47 -7.91 -21.41
N VAL A 62 5.93 -9.12 -21.10
CA VAL A 62 7.17 -9.67 -21.65
C VAL A 62 6.86 -10.24 -23.02
N THR A 63 7.48 -9.71 -24.08
CA THR A 63 7.22 -10.12 -25.47
C THR A 63 8.17 -11.22 -25.94
N ALA A 64 9.35 -11.32 -25.34
CA ALA A 64 10.33 -12.37 -25.59
C ALA A 64 11.16 -12.63 -24.32
N GLY A 65 11.60 -13.88 -24.12
CA GLY A 65 12.33 -14.29 -22.91
C GLY A 65 11.44 -14.54 -21.69
N VAL A 66 12.05 -14.61 -20.50
CA VAL A 66 11.35 -14.82 -19.22
C VAL A 66 11.88 -13.82 -18.20
N LYS A 67 10.99 -13.08 -17.53
CA LYS A 67 11.35 -12.14 -16.46
C LYS A 67 11.24 -12.81 -15.08
N TYR A 68 12.34 -12.82 -14.33
CA TYR A 68 12.41 -13.28 -12.95
C TYR A 68 12.54 -12.09 -11.98
N MET A 69 11.70 -12.06 -10.95
CA MET A 69 11.71 -11.00 -9.94
C MET A 69 11.25 -11.50 -8.57
N LEU A 70 11.72 -10.83 -7.51
CA LEU A 70 11.25 -11.03 -6.14
C LEU A 70 10.50 -9.79 -5.67
N ARG A 71 9.33 -10.00 -5.07
CA ARG A 71 8.59 -8.95 -4.37
C ARG A 71 8.57 -9.27 -2.88
N SER A 72 8.80 -8.24 -2.09
CA SER A 72 8.61 -8.23 -0.65
C SER A 72 8.03 -6.88 -0.28
N ASP A 73 7.18 -6.85 0.74
CA ASP A 73 6.54 -5.66 1.27
C ASP A 73 7.09 -5.38 2.68
N VAL A 74 7.38 -4.12 2.98
CA VAL A 74 7.80 -3.69 4.32
C VAL A 74 6.59 -3.17 5.06
N MET A 75 6.07 -3.97 5.99
CA MET A 75 5.01 -3.56 6.89
C MET A 75 5.64 -3.01 8.17
N TYR A 76 5.15 -1.87 8.66
CA TYR A 76 5.61 -1.26 9.90
C TYR A 76 4.43 -0.79 10.72
N THR A 77 4.60 -0.80 12.04
CA THR A 77 3.67 -0.18 12.98
C THR A 77 4.40 0.94 13.71
N ARG A 78 3.69 2.01 14.04
CA ARG A 78 4.27 3.07 14.86
C ARG A 78 4.54 2.52 16.25
N VAL A 79 5.80 2.50 16.68
CA VAL A 79 6.14 2.14 18.05
C VAL A 79 5.85 3.35 18.93
N VAL A 80 5.32 3.11 20.14
CA VAL A 80 5.21 4.13 21.17
C VAL A 80 6.64 4.49 21.58
N GLY A 81 7.12 5.65 21.16
CA GLY A 81 8.39 6.18 21.65
C GLY A 81 8.23 6.78 23.05
N GLU A 82 9.31 6.81 23.84
CA GLU A 82 9.30 7.49 25.14
C GLU A 82 9.01 8.99 25.01
N ASP A 83 9.36 9.58 23.86
CA ASP A 83 9.09 10.98 23.52
C ASP A 83 7.66 11.23 22.99
N MET A 84 6.79 10.21 22.94
CA MET A 84 5.41 10.37 22.48
C MET A 84 4.56 11.04 23.56
N ASP A 85 3.72 11.99 23.15
CA ASP A 85 2.74 12.61 24.05
C ASP A 85 1.88 11.51 24.75
N PRO A 86 1.67 11.59 26.07
CA PRO A 86 0.92 10.57 26.80
C PRO A 86 -0.48 10.30 26.23
N ASN A 87 -1.18 11.32 25.73
CA ASN A 87 -2.50 11.15 25.11
C ASN A 87 -2.39 10.45 23.76
N ASP A 88 -1.37 10.77 22.95
CA ASP A 88 -1.11 10.08 21.67
C ASP A 88 -0.78 8.60 21.91
N ARG A 89 -0.03 8.29 22.97
CA ARG A 89 0.27 6.91 23.37
C ARG A 89 -0.98 6.15 23.78
N ASP A 90 -1.77 6.71 24.70
CA ASP A 90 -2.96 6.05 25.23
C ASP A 90 -4.03 5.91 24.13
N ALA A 91 -4.14 6.89 23.23
CA ALA A 91 -4.98 6.81 22.05
C ALA A 91 -4.55 5.67 21.10
N LEU A 92 -3.25 5.51 20.85
CA LEU A 92 -2.73 4.42 20.02
C LEU A 92 -3.01 3.03 20.61
N LEU A 93 -2.93 2.89 21.94
CA LEU A 93 -3.30 1.65 22.63
C LEU A 93 -4.80 1.36 22.49
N LEU A 94 -5.66 2.37 22.69
CA LEU A 94 -7.11 2.24 22.47
C LEU A 94 -7.43 1.82 21.03
N PHE A 95 -6.75 2.41 20.05
CA PHE A 95 -6.91 2.09 18.64
C PHE A 95 -6.51 0.64 18.32
N ARG A 96 -5.39 0.16 18.86
CA ARG A 96 -4.96 -1.24 18.69
C ARG A 96 -5.95 -2.22 19.30
N ASN A 97 -6.48 -1.90 20.48
CA ASN A 97 -7.51 -2.73 21.11
C ASN A 97 -8.81 -2.73 20.30
N ALA A 98 -9.15 -1.61 19.64
CA ALA A 98 -10.29 -1.54 18.74
C ALA A 98 -10.12 -2.49 17.54
N GLN A 99 -8.94 -2.47 16.89
CA GLN A 99 -8.61 -3.37 15.79
C GLN A 99 -8.68 -4.85 16.19
N ALA A 100 -8.20 -5.18 17.40
CA ALA A 100 -8.29 -6.54 17.93
C ALA A 100 -9.74 -6.98 18.15
N ALA A 101 -10.56 -6.13 18.79
CA ALA A 101 -11.98 -6.40 19.02
C ALA A 101 -12.75 -6.56 17.68
N GLU A 102 -12.41 -5.79 16.66
CA GLU A 102 -12.98 -5.90 15.32
C GLU A 102 -12.62 -7.24 14.65
N ALA A 103 -11.35 -7.67 14.76
CA ALA A 103 -10.90 -8.98 14.27
C ALA A 103 -11.61 -10.15 14.97
N GLU A 104 -12.04 -9.96 16.21
CA GLU A 104 -12.83 -10.92 16.99
C GLU A 104 -14.35 -10.81 16.73
N GLY A 105 -14.79 -9.84 15.93
CA GLY A 105 -16.21 -9.62 15.61
C GLY A 105 -16.98 -8.79 16.64
N GLU A 106 -16.32 -8.26 17.66
CA GLU A 106 -16.93 -7.43 18.71
C GLU A 106 -17.13 -5.96 18.27
N MET A 107 -17.98 -5.75 17.27
CA MET A 107 -18.16 -4.45 16.62
C MET A 107 -18.55 -3.31 17.57
N GLY A 108 -19.33 -3.60 18.62
CA GLY A 108 -19.71 -2.60 19.62
C GLY A 108 -18.53 -2.14 20.48
N THR A 109 -17.67 -3.08 20.89
CA THR A 109 -16.43 -2.81 21.64
C THR A 109 -15.47 -2.01 20.77
N ALA A 110 -15.25 -2.46 19.52
CA ALA A 110 -14.39 -1.79 18.55
C ALA A 110 -14.81 -0.33 18.32
N ALA A 111 -16.09 -0.08 18.01
CA ALA A 111 -16.60 1.27 17.76
C ALA A 111 -16.45 2.20 18.97
N SER A 112 -16.65 1.69 20.19
CA SER A 112 -16.45 2.46 21.42
C SER A 112 -14.98 2.86 21.61
N LEU A 113 -14.06 1.93 21.35
CA LEU A 113 -12.62 2.15 21.48
C LEU A 113 -12.09 3.13 20.42
N TYR A 114 -12.51 2.99 19.15
CA TYR A 114 -12.14 3.93 18.08
C TYR A 114 -12.58 5.37 18.41
N ARG A 115 -13.84 5.57 18.83
CA ARG A 115 -14.33 6.90 19.22
C ARG A 115 -13.48 7.54 20.32
N ARG A 116 -13.07 6.76 21.32
CA ARG A 116 -12.23 7.24 22.42
C ARG A 116 -10.83 7.57 21.93
N ALA A 117 -10.23 6.71 21.10
CA ALA A 117 -8.91 6.93 20.53
C ALA A 117 -8.85 8.22 19.70
N PHE A 118 -9.79 8.42 18.78
CA PHE A 118 -9.85 9.60 17.90
C PHE A 118 -10.16 10.89 18.65
N LYS A 119 -10.99 10.83 19.69
CA LYS A 119 -11.22 11.99 20.57
C LYS A 119 -9.98 12.38 21.36
N MET A 120 -9.19 11.40 21.77
CA MET A 120 -7.99 11.60 22.59
C MET A 120 -6.80 12.13 21.78
N SER A 121 -6.66 11.69 20.52
CA SER A 121 -5.61 12.16 19.62
C SER A 121 -6.18 12.59 18.26
N PRO A 122 -6.31 13.90 18.00
CA PRO A 122 -6.68 14.42 16.68
C PRO A 122 -5.69 14.01 15.58
N ARG A 123 -4.41 13.86 15.91
CA ARG A 123 -3.37 13.37 14.98
C ARG A 123 -3.61 11.93 14.56
N LEU A 124 -4.05 11.09 15.50
CA LEU A 124 -4.41 9.71 15.19
C LEU A 124 -5.67 9.65 14.31
N ALA A 125 -6.63 10.53 14.56
CA ALA A 125 -7.83 10.66 13.73
C ALA A 125 -7.50 11.11 12.29
N GLU A 126 -6.58 12.05 12.11
CA GLU A 126 -6.11 12.47 10.78
C GLU A 126 -5.40 11.32 10.03
N ALA A 127 -4.61 10.51 10.74
CA ALA A 127 -3.85 9.43 10.13
C ALA A 127 -4.68 8.19 9.77
N TYR A 128 -5.76 7.91 10.50
CA TYR A 128 -6.52 6.65 10.40
C TYR A 128 -8.05 6.82 10.28
N GLY A 129 -8.57 8.04 10.28
CA GLY A 129 -10.02 8.31 10.29
C GLY A 129 -10.74 7.90 9.00
N ASP A 130 -10.06 7.98 7.85
CA ASP A 130 -10.65 7.65 6.53
C ASP A 130 -10.77 6.14 6.25
N ASP A 131 -10.06 5.28 7.00
CA ASP A 131 -10.13 3.81 6.83
C ASP A 131 -11.30 3.17 7.62
N SER A 132 -12.07 3.97 8.36
CA SER A 132 -13.09 3.49 9.32
C SER A 132 -14.55 3.81 8.96
N SER A 133 -14.81 4.28 7.73
CA SER A 133 -16.16 4.60 7.22
C SER A 133 -16.66 3.61 6.19
#